data_AF-A0A2P2JW77-F1
#
_entry.id   AF-A0A2P2JW77-F1
#
_cell.length_a   1.000
_cell.length_b   1.000
_cell.length_c   1.000
_cell.angle_alpha   90.00
_cell.angle_beta   90.00
_cell.angle_gamma   90.00
#
_symmetry.space_group_name_H-M   'P 1'
#
loop_
_entity.id
_entity.type
_entity.pdbx_description
1 polymer ?
#
loop_
_entity_poly.entity_id
_entity_poly.type
_entity_poly.pdbx_seq_one_letter_code
_entity_poly.pdbx_strand_id
1 'polypeptide(L)' 'MHYGAIIGGIVNNTLRPTIPSFCDPEWRRLMEQCWAPNPSSRPSFTEVASRLRMMSTAAGPSKGHSNKASK' A
#
# COMPACT_ATOMS: atom_id res chain seq x y z
N MET A 1 4.23 23.50 14.49
CA MET A 1 3.60 22.83 13.32
C MET A 1 4.39 21.55 13.02
N HIS A 2 3.86 20.37 13.34
CA HIS A 2 4.59 19.09 13.20
C HIS A 2 4.56 18.49 11.78
N TYR A 3 3.98 19.20 10.81
CA TYR A 3 3.88 18.75 9.42
C TYR A 3 5.25 18.53 8.78
N GLY A 4 6.28 19.29 9.16
CA GLY A 4 7.65 19.11 8.66
C GLY A 4 8.24 17.73 8.99
N ALA A 5 7.96 17.20 10.17
CA ALA A 5 8.41 15.86 10.57
C ALA A 5 7.65 14.75 9.81
N ILE A 6 6.35 14.95 9.56
CA ILE A 6 5.53 14.00 8.79
C ILE A 6 5.95 13.98 7.33
N ILE A 7 6.07 15.15 6.69
CA ILE A 7 6.50 15.27 5.29
C ILE A 7 7.93 14.75 5.13
N GLY A 8 8.85 15.18 5.99
CA GLY A 8 10.23 14.71 5.98
C GLY A 8 10.31 13.20 6.16
N GLY A 9 9.51 12.64 7.07
CA GLY A 9 9.51 11.20 7.29
C GLY A 9 8.92 10.40 6.13
N ILE A 10 7.91 10.92 5.43
CA ILE A 10 7.33 10.30 4.22
C ILE A 10 8.34 10.34 3.06
N VAL A 11 8.97 11.49 2.82
CA VAL A 11 9.96 11.69 1.75
C VAL A 11 11.19 10.81 2.00
N ASN A 12 11.63 10.70 3.26
CA ASN A 12 12.78 9.89 3.65
C ASN A 12 12.46 8.40 3.86
N ASN A 13 11.27 7.91 3.45
CA ASN A 13 10.80 6.52 3.64
C ASN A 13 10.73 6.03 5.10
N THR A 14 10.85 6.90 6.10
CA THR A 14 10.78 6.54 7.53
C THR A 14 9.33 6.44 8.06
N LEU A 15 8.36 6.99 7.33
CA LEU A 15 6.94 6.94 7.71
C LEU A 15 6.11 6.30 6.59
N ARG A 16 5.59 5.10 6.87
CA ARG A 16 4.58 4.40 6.06
C ARG A 16 3.54 3.78 7.00
N PRO A 17 2.25 3.77 6.62
CA PRO A 17 1.24 3.07 7.40
C PRO A 17 1.59 1.59 7.54
N THR A 18 1.30 1.01 8.70
CA THR A 18 1.41 -0.44 8.87
C THR A 18 0.34 -1.12 8.02
N ILE A 19 0.72 -2.10 7.21
CA ILE A 19 -0.22 -2.90 6.43
C ILE A 19 -0.91 -3.89 7.38
N PRO A 20 -2.26 -3.92 7.48
CA PRO A 20 -2.96 -4.85 8.35
C PRO A 20 -2.73 -6.31 7.98
N SER A 21 -2.71 -7.22 8.97
CA SER A 21 -2.49 -8.66 8.75
C SER A 21 -3.56 -9.34 7.89
N PHE A 22 -4.79 -8.79 7.90
CA PHE A 22 -5.91 -9.28 7.09
C PHE A 22 -5.92 -8.74 5.64
N CYS A 23 -4.96 -7.89 5.27
CA CYS A 23 -4.83 -7.41 3.91
C CYS A 23 -4.51 -8.59 2.98
N ASP A 24 -5.22 -8.67 1.85
CA ASP A 24 -4.95 -9.67 0.83
C ASP A 24 -3.45 -9.68 0.46
N PRO A 25 -2.82 -10.87 0.38
CA PRO A 25 -1.38 -10.98 0.19
C PRO A 25 -0.86 -10.24 -1.03
N GLU A 26 -1.62 -10.19 -2.12
CA GLU A 26 -1.16 -9.56 -3.36
C GLU A 26 -1.29 -8.03 -3.29
N TRP A 27 -2.31 -7.54 -2.59
CA TRP A 27 -2.39 -6.11 -2.23
C TRP A 27 -1.25 -5.68 -1.33
N ARG A 28 -0.93 -6.48 -0.30
CA ARG A 28 0.22 -6.24 0.58
C ARG A 28 1.52 -6.16 -0.20
N ARG A 29 1.79 -7.16 -1.04
CA ARG A 29 3.04 -7.25 -1.82
C ARG A 29 3.21 -6.07 -2.76
N LEU A 30 2.13 -5.65 -3.43
CA LEU A 30 2.16 -4.46 -4.29
C LEU A 30 2.49 -3.18 -3.50
N MET A 31 1.85 -2.98 -2.34
CA MET A 31 2.13 -1.81 -1.48
C MET A 31 3.59 -1.78 -1.00
N GLU A 32 4.12 -2.92 -0.55
CA GLU A 32 5.51 -3.04 -0.08
C GLU A 32 6.51 -2.70 -1.19
N GLN A 33 6.27 -3.15 -2.43
CA GLN A 33 7.12 -2.84 -3.58
C GLN A 33 7.04 -1.35 -3.98
N CYS A 34 5.84 -0.76 -3.96
CA CYS A 34 5.66 0.67 -4.21
C CYS A 34 6.37 1.54 -3.16
N TRP A 35 6.51 1.04 -1.93
CA TRP A 35 7.18 1.72 -0.82
C TRP A 35 8.63 1.29 -0.59
N ALA A 36 9.24 0.58 -1.54
CA ALA A 36 10.62 0.13 -1.40
C ALA A 36 11.57 1.32 -1.04
N PRO A 37 12.49 1.13 -0.07
CA PRO A 37 13.43 2.18 0.33
C PRO A 37 14.31 2.63 -0.84
N ASN A 38 14.75 1.66 -1.65
CA ASN A 38 15.46 1.90 -2.89
C ASN A 38 14.48 2.31 -4.00
N PRO A 39 14.57 3.54 -4.55
CA PRO A 39 13.70 3.99 -5.64
C PRO A 39 13.75 3.10 -6.89
N SER A 40 14.93 2.52 -7.20
CA SER A 40 15.10 1.63 -8.35
C SER A 40 14.40 0.28 -8.20
N SER A 41 14.04 -0.10 -6.98
CA SER A 41 13.28 -1.33 -6.71
C SER A 41 11.76 -1.13 -6.82
N ARG A 42 11.30 0.10 -7.05
CA ARG A 42 9.88 0.41 -7.18
C ARG A 42 9.39 0.05 -8.59
N PRO A 43 8.21 -0.57 -8.72
CA PRO A 43 7.64 -0.85 -10.04
C PRO A 43 7.33 0.44 -10.80
N SER A 44 7.39 0.36 -12.12
CA SER A 44 6.96 1.46 -12.97
C SER A 44 5.45 1.71 -12.81
N PHE A 45 4.98 2.93 -13.09
CA PHE A 45 3.55 3.22 -13.02
C PHE A 45 2.72 2.32 -13.94
N THR A 46 3.24 2.00 -15.14
CA THR A 46 2.61 1.06 -16.08
C THR A 46 2.41 -0.33 -15.47
N GLU A 47 3.42 -0.81 -14.74
CA GLU A 47 3.36 -2.10 -14.06
C GLU A 47 2.37 -2.08 -12.89
N VAL A 48 2.36 -1.01 -12.09
CA VAL A 48 1.38 -0.81 -11.01
C VAL A 48 -0.04 -0.81 -11.59
N ALA A 49 -0.29 -0.04 -12.64
CA ALA A 49 -1.61 0.04 -13.27
C ALA A 49 -2.08 -1.31 -13.83
N SER A 50 -1.17 -2.06 -14.47
CA SER A 50 -1.45 -3.40 -14.99
C SER A 50 -1.87 -4.36 -13.87
N ARG A 51 -1.07 -4.41 -12.79
CA ARG A 51 -1.34 -5.28 -11.63
C ARG A 51 -2.66 -4.93 -10.93
N LEU A 52 -2.91 -3.63 -10.71
CA LEU A 52 -4.16 -3.17 -10.10
C LEU A 52 -5.40 -3.58 -10.91
N ARG A 53 -5.34 -3.52 -12.25
CA ARG A 53 -6.45 -4.01 -13.08
C ARG A 53 -6.68 -5.51 -12.87
N MET A 54 -5.63 -6.33 -12.95
CA MET A 54 -5.75 -7.77 -12.72
C MET A 54 -6.31 -8.10 -11.33
N MET A 55 -5.84 -7.41 -10.30
CA MET A 55 -6.29 -7.59 -8.92
C MET A 55 -7.76 -7.17 -8.75
N SER A 56 -8.17 -6.06 -9.38
CA SER A 56 -9.57 -5.60 -9.35
C SER A 56 -10.53 -6.57 -10.03
N THR A 57 -10.08 -7.25 -11.10
CA THR A 57 -10.90 -8.26 -11.78
C THR A 57 -10.98 -9.58 -11.02
N ALA A 58 -9.93 -9.93 -10.27
CA ALA A 58 -9.89 -11.12 -9.42
C ALA A 58 -10.69 -10.93 -8.12
N ALA A 59 -10.77 -9.70 -7.63
CA ALA A 59 -11.69 -9.30 -6.56
C ALA A 59 -13.13 -9.21 -7.12
N GLY A 60 -13.79 -10.36 -7.29
CA GLY A 60 -15.25 -10.39 -7.43
C GLY A 60 -15.96 -9.64 -6.28
N PRO A 61 -17.29 -9.43 -6.30
CA PRO A 61 -18.00 -8.61 -5.33
C PRO A 61 -17.79 -9.13 -3.89
N SER A 62 -16.77 -8.61 -3.21
CA SER A 62 -16.43 -8.98 -1.85
C SER A 62 -17.30 -8.14 -0.93
N LYS A 63 -18.06 -8.82 -0.06
CA LYS A 63 -18.79 -8.21 1.05
C LYS A 63 -17.86 -7.26 1.79
N GLY A 64 -18.29 -6.01 1.95
CA GLY A 64 -17.52 -4.94 2.56
C GLY A 64 -16.86 -5.37 3.87
N HIS A 65 -15.55 -5.14 3.94
CA HIS A 65 -14.77 -5.31 5.16
C HIS A 65 -15.32 -4.36 6.22
N SER A 66 -16.19 -4.88 7.09
CA SER A 66 -16.73 -4.14 8.22
C SER A 66 -15.60 -3.97 9.23
N ASN A 67 -15.03 -2.76 9.30
CA ASN A 67 -14.06 -2.40 10.31
C ASN A 67 -14.70 -2.55 11.70
N LYS A 68 -14.41 -3.64 12.42
CA LYS A 68 -14.56 -3.65 13.88
C LYS A 68 -13.26 -3.16 14.48
N ALA A 69 -13.24 -1.87 14.82
CA ALA A 69 -12.32 -1.31 15.78
C ALA A 69 -12.42 -2.12 17.08
N SER A 70 -11.32 -2.75 17.50
CA SER A 70 -11.19 -3.31 18.84
C SER A 70 -10.43 -2.34 19.71
N LYS A 71 -10.96 -2.19 20.93
CA LYS A 71 -10.64 -1.27 22.02
C LYS A 71 -9.17 -1.25 22.42
#